data_AF-A0A523RH21-F1
#
_entry.id   AF-A0A523RH21-F1
#
_cell.length_a   1.000
_cell.length_b   1.000
_cell.length_c   1.000
_cell.angle_alpha   90.00
_cell.angle_beta   90.00
_cell.angle_gamma   90.00
#
_symmetry.space_group_name_H-M   'P 1'
#
loop_
_entity.id
_entity.type
_entity.pdbx_description
1 polymer ?
#
loop_
_entity_poly.entity_id
_entity_poly.type
_entity_poly.pdbx_seq_one_letter_code
_entity_poly.pdbx_strand_id
1 'polypeptide(L)'
;MSEKNDENLLNENGQKQSKPKWWKPFWILTAISMVGSGVFSYFFLQTDFIRIIIYEIIFSLVLCGAYYIRVRPSIKVNKVVYILFGITPIGFGLSILYALFCGITNFAKFIMSFEPFGPWLHLGIIIGLFTIGGFIGSWIGKKREYRIPLSPY
;
A
#
# COMPACT_ATOMS: atom_id res chain seq x y z
N MET A 1 -24.07 -31.95 6.83
CA MET A 1 -23.83 -31.53 5.44
C MET A 1 -22.63 -30.57 5.45
N SER A 2 -21.47 -31.12 5.11
CA SER A 2 -20.17 -30.45 4.82
C SER A 2 -19.55 -29.49 5.85
N GLU A 3 -19.28 -29.99 7.06
CA GLU A 3 -18.08 -29.60 7.81
C GLU A 3 -16.87 -30.38 7.27
N LYS A 4 -15.70 -29.75 7.26
CA LYS A 4 -14.39 -30.23 6.75
C LYS A 4 -14.12 -29.95 5.27
N ASN A 5 -13.41 -28.84 5.02
CA ASN A 5 -12.39 -28.74 3.97
C ASN A 5 -11.39 -27.60 4.28
N ASP A 6 -11.09 -27.40 5.57
CA ASP A 6 -9.89 -26.66 6.00
C ASP A 6 -8.76 -27.67 6.20
N GLU A 7 -8.42 -28.38 5.12
CA GLU A 7 -7.14 -29.08 5.04
C GLU A 7 -6.05 -28.02 5.06
N ASN A 8 -5.53 -27.83 6.27
CA ASN A 8 -4.21 -27.34 6.54
C ASN A 8 -3.24 -28.00 5.54
N LEU A 9 -2.82 -27.24 4.53
CA LEU A 9 -1.66 -27.57 3.72
C LEU A 9 -0.46 -27.69 4.67
N LEU A 10 -0.18 -28.93 5.04
CA LEU A 10 1.01 -29.34 5.77
C LEU A 10 2.18 -29.16 4.82
N ASN A 11 3.13 -28.30 5.21
CA ASN A 11 4.44 -28.24 4.57
C ASN A 11 5.15 -29.60 4.76
N GLU A 12 6.08 -29.98 3.87
CA GLU A 12 6.76 -31.31 3.83
C GLU A 12 7.39 -31.77 5.17
N ASN A 13 7.54 -30.88 6.16
CA ASN A 13 8.07 -31.17 7.50
C ASN A 13 7.00 -31.24 8.62
N GLY A 14 5.71 -31.29 8.31
CA GLY A 14 4.64 -31.47 9.31
C GLY A 14 4.41 -30.30 10.28
N GLN A 15 5.11 -29.18 10.09
CA GLN A 15 4.99 -28.00 10.96
C GLN A 15 3.97 -27.02 10.40
N LYS A 16 2.91 -26.74 11.19
CA LYS A 16 2.03 -25.59 10.97
C LYS A 16 2.89 -24.33 11.03
N GLN A 17 2.95 -23.55 9.95
CA GLN A 17 3.58 -22.22 9.97
C GLN A 17 2.95 -21.40 11.10
N SER A 18 3.70 -21.22 12.20
CA SER A 18 3.21 -20.48 13.35
C SER A 18 3.19 -19.01 12.98
N LYS A 19 1.99 -18.41 12.88
CA LYS A 19 1.85 -16.97 12.67
C LYS A 19 2.62 -16.23 13.78
N PRO A 20 3.42 -15.19 13.48
CA PRO A 20 4.17 -14.46 14.49
C PRO A 20 3.22 -13.89 15.55
N LYS A 21 3.53 -14.08 16.85
CA LYS A 21 2.65 -13.67 17.96
C LYS A 21 2.33 -12.16 17.99
N TRP A 22 3.24 -11.34 17.45
CA TRP A 22 3.12 -9.88 17.29
C TRP A 22 2.05 -9.45 16.28
N TRP A 23 1.48 -10.41 15.56
CA TRP A 23 0.55 -10.09 14.49
C TRP A 23 -0.88 -9.86 14.99
N LYS A 24 -1.30 -10.48 16.10
CA LYS A 24 -2.58 -10.15 16.75
C LYS A 24 -2.61 -8.70 17.26
N PRO A 25 -1.61 -8.21 18.03
CA PRO A 25 -1.63 -6.83 18.51
C PRO A 25 -1.51 -5.82 17.38
N PHE A 26 -0.85 -6.15 16.26
CA PHE A 26 -0.78 -5.25 15.10
C PHE A 26 -2.17 -4.84 14.59
N TRP A 27 -3.09 -5.79 14.35
CA TRP A 27 -4.43 -5.48 13.83
C TRP A 27 -5.29 -4.71 14.83
N ILE A 28 -5.15 -5.04 16.12
CA ILE A 28 -5.82 -4.30 17.19
C ILE A 28 -5.31 -2.85 17.21
N LEU A 29 -3.99 -2.67 17.10
CA LEU A 29 -3.38 -1.35 17.05
C LEU A 29 -3.80 -0.57 15.80
N THR A 30 -3.95 -1.21 14.65
CA THR A 30 -4.42 -0.55 13.42
C THR A 30 -5.85 -0.02 13.59
N ALA A 31 -6.75 -0.82 14.17
CA ALA A 31 -8.12 -0.40 14.44
C ALA A 31 -8.18 0.74 15.48
N ILE A 32 -7.38 0.67 16.54
CA ILE A 32 -7.28 1.76 17.53
C ILE A 32 -6.71 3.03 16.88
N SER A 33 -5.68 2.89 16.05
CA SER A 33 -5.06 4.01 15.34
C SER A 33 -6.02 4.69 14.38
N MET A 34 -6.88 3.91 13.72
CA MET A 34 -7.93 4.43 12.84
C MET A 34 -8.87 5.36 13.62
N VAL A 35 -9.53 4.84 14.67
CA VAL A 35 -10.45 5.63 15.51
C VAL A 35 -9.74 6.82 16.14
N GLY A 36 -8.51 6.62 16.63
CA GLY A 36 -7.69 7.70 17.18
C GLY A 36 -7.38 8.81 16.16
N SER A 37 -7.15 8.45 14.89
CA SER A 37 -6.91 9.43 13.83
C SER A 37 -8.15 10.27 13.49
N GLY A 38 -9.35 9.67 13.52
CA GLY A 38 -10.60 10.39 13.32
C GLY A 38 -10.87 11.39 14.45
N VAL A 39 -10.69 10.97 15.70
CA VAL A 39 -10.79 11.83 16.88
C VAL A 39 -9.77 12.97 16.82
N PHE A 40 -8.51 12.66 16.53
CA PHE A 40 -7.45 13.67 16.41
C PHE A 40 -7.78 14.71 15.33
N SER A 41 -8.23 14.26 14.16
CA SER A 41 -8.57 15.15 13.05
C SER A 41 -9.76 16.06 13.37
N TYR A 42 -10.75 15.54 14.11
CA TYR A 42 -11.90 16.34 14.55
C TYR A 42 -11.48 17.45 15.52
N PHE A 43 -10.71 17.13 16.56
CA PHE A 43 -10.36 18.08 17.61
C PHE A 43 -9.23 19.04 17.24
N PHE A 44 -8.20 18.57 16.54
CA PHE A 44 -6.98 19.36 16.28
C PHE A 44 -6.97 20.01 14.89
N LEU A 45 -7.52 19.33 13.88
CA LEU A 45 -7.52 19.84 12.50
C LEU A 45 -8.85 20.52 12.13
N GLN A 46 -9.82 20.56 13.05
CA GLN A 46 -11.14 21.15 12.86
C GLN A 46 -11.80 20.70 11.54
N THR A 47 -11.56 19.45 11.16
CA THR A 47 -12.05 18.91 9.88
C THR A 47 -13.54 18.62 9.96
N ASP A 48 -14.28 18.90 8.89
CA ASP A 48 -15.72 18.62 8.79
C ASP A 48 -16.03 17.17 9.17
N PHE A 49 -17.00 16.97 10.07
CA PHE A 49 -17.41 15.65 10.56
C PHE A 49 -17.77 14.68 9.41
N ILE A 50 -18.41 15.19 8.35
CA ILE A 50 -18.78 14.42 7.16
C ILE A 50 -17.54 13.87 6.45
N ARG A 51 -16.46 14.66 6.33
CA ARG A 51 -15.21 14.20 5.69
C ARG A 51 -14.57 13.09 6.50
N ILE A 52 -14.58 13.22 7.83
CA ILE A 52 -14.03 12.21 8.73
C ILE A 52 -14.76 10.88 8.56
N ILE A 53 -16.10 10.88 8.52
CA ILE A 53 -16.89 9.66 8.26
C ILE A 53 -16.53 9.04 6.91
N ILE A 54 -16.41 9.85 5.86
CA ILE A 54 -16.06 9.35 4.52
C ILE A 54 -14.68 8.66 4.56
N TYR A 55 -13.69 9.26 5.21
CA TYR A 55 -12.35 8.67 5.34
C TYR A 55 -12.36 7.38 6.16
N GLU A 56 -13.12 7.33 7.26
CA GLU A 56 -13.30 6.15 8.10
C GLU A 56 -13.93 4.99 7.31
N ILE A 57 -14.96 5.26 6.50
CA ILE A 57 -15.60 4.25 5.64
C ILE A 57 -14.59 3.71 4.61
N ILE A 58 -13.87 4.59 3.93
CA ILE A 58 -12.87 4.18 2.92
C ILE A 58 -11.77 3.34 3.58
N PHE A 59 -11.26 3.76 4.73
CA PHE A 59 -10.22 3.03 5.45
C PHE A 59 -10.70 1.66 5.94
N SER A 60 -11.96 1.56 6.41
CA SER A 60 -12.58 0.29 6.79
C SER A 60 -12.66 -0.69 5.62
N LEU A 61 -13.04 -0.22 4.43
CA LEU A 61 -13.07 -1.03 3.21
C LEU A 61 -11.67 -1.53 2.83
N VAL A 62 -10.65 -0.67 2.92
CA VAL A 62 -9.25 -1.04 2.67
C VAL A 62 -8.76 -2.09 3.68
N LEU A 63 -9.08 -1.93 4.96
CA LEU A 63 -8.77 -2.92 6.01
C LEU A 63 -9.45 -4.25 5.75
N CYS A 64 -10.73 -4.24 5.34
CA CYS A 64 -11.47 -5.44 4.98
C CYS A 64 -10.81 -6.16 3.80
N GLY A 65 -10.43 -5.41 2.75
CA GLY A 65 -9.66 -5.93 1.63
C GLY A 65 -8.33 -6.55 2.08
N ALA A 66 -7.56 -5.85 2.91
CA ALA A 66 -6.29 -6.36 3.45
C ALA A 66 -6.48 -7.64 4.27
N TYR A 67 -7.56 -7.74 5.06
CA TYR A 67 -7.91 -8.95 5.80
C TYR A 67 -8.32 -10.09 4.86
N TYR A 68 -9.09 -9.81 3.82
CA TYR A 68 -9.50 -10.82 2.83
C TYR A 68 -8.30 -11.42 2.09
N ILE A 69 -7.37 -10.57 1.61
CA ILE A 69 -6.13 -11.01 0.95
C ILE A 69 -5.31 -11.93 1.86
N ARG A 70 -5.32 -11.65 3.17
CA ARG A 70 -4.68 -12.49 4.18
C ARG A 70 -5.37 -13.85 4.34
N VAL A 71 -6.69 -13.89 4.39
CA VAL A 71 -7.44 -15.13 4.64
C VAL A 71 -7.45 -16.03 3.40
N ARG A 72 -7.53 -15.45 2.20
CA ARG A 72 -7.51 -16.17 0.93
C ARG A 72 -6.39 -15.64 0.03
N PRO A 73 -5.14 -16.06 0.28
CA PRO A 73 -4.02 -15.62 -0.54
C PRO A 73 -4.15 -16.16 -1.96
N SER A 74 -4.05 -15.27 -2.95
CA SER A 74 -4.04 -15.62 -4.37
C SER A 74 -2.80 -15.02 -5.01
N ILE A 75 -2.09 -15.80 -5.83
CA ILE A 75 -0.86 -15.35 -6.51
C ILE A 75 -1.12 -14.08 -7.34
N LYS A 76 -2.29 -14.00 -7.99
CA LYS A 76 -2.69 -12.81 -8.77
C LYS A 76 -2.83 -11.58 -7.89
N VAL A 77 -3.46 -11.73 -6.73
CA VAL A 77 -3.67 -10.67 -5.75
C VAL A 77 -2.34 -10.26 -5.11
N ASN A 78 -1.50 -11.22 -4.75
CA ASN A 78 -0.19 -10.95 -4.18
C ASN A 78 0.70 -10.15 -5.16
N LYS A 79 0.64 -10.47 -6.45
CA LYS A 79 1.34 -9.71 -7.49
C LYS A 79 0.89 -8.25 -7.52
N VAL A 80 -0.41 -7.99 -7.44
CA VAL A 80 -0.95 -6.62 -7.37
C VAL A 80 -0.50 -5.91 -6.10
N VAL A 81 -0.51 -6.60 -4.96
CA VAL A 81 -0.02 -6.07 -3.68
C VAL A 81 1.46 -5.69 -3.76
N TYR A 82 2.31 -6.52 -4.36
CA TYR A 82 3.73 -6.19 -4.57
C TYR A 82 3.94 -4.97 -5.46
N ILE A 83 3.13 -4.81 -6.51
CA ILE A 83 3.17 -3.62 -7.38
C ILE A 83 2.73 -2.38 -6.60
N LEU A 84 1.63 -2.45 -5.85
CA LEU A 84 1.15 -1.37 -4.99
C LEU A 84 2.20 -0.99 -3.93
N PHE A 85 2.81 -1.97 -3.26
CA PHE A 85 3.94 -1.74 -2.34
C PHE A 85 5.19 -1.19 -3.02
N GLY A 86 5.30 -1.24 -4.35
CA GLY A 86 6.32 -0.52 -5.08
C GLY A 86 5.91 0.94 -5.34
N ILE A 87 4.70 1.14 -5.88
CA ILE A 87 4.16 2.46 -6.21
C ILE A 87 4.09 3.34 -4.96
N THR A 88 3.57 2.82 -3.85
CA THR A 88 3.24 3.63 -2.67
C THR A 88 4.48 4.11 -1.92
N PRO A 89 5.38 3.29 -1.36
CA PRO A 89 6.57 3.80 -0.68
C PRO A 89 7.68 4.24 -1.64
N ILE A 90 7.96 3.50 -2.72
CA ILE A 90 9.11 3.81 -3.60
C ILE A 90 8.75 4.92 -4.59
N GLY A 91 7.61 4.80 -5.27
CA GLY A 91 7.12 5.84 -6.19
C GLY A 91 6.87 7.17 -5.48
N PHE A 92 6.25 7.14 -4.29
CA PHE A 92 6.07 8.35 -3.48
C PHE A 92 7.40 8.91 -2.99
N GLY A 93 8.33 8.07 -2.50
CA GLY A 93 9.66 8.52 -2.08
C GLY A 93 10.43 9.20 -3.22
N LEU A 94 10.37 8.64 -4.44
CA LEU A 94 10.93 9.24 -5.64
C LEU A 94 10.24 10.57 -5.99
N SER A 95 8.91 10.67 -5.81
CA SER A 95 8.18 11.92 -6.05
C SER A 95 8.56 13.02 -5.06
N ILE A 96 8.80 12.69 -3.79
CA ILE A 96 9.33 13.64 -2.78
C ILE A 96 10.73 14.09 -3.18
N LEU A 97 11.60 13.15 -3.56
CA LEU A 97 12.96 13.49 -4.00
C LEU A 97 12.95 14.41 -5.23
N TYR A 98 12.05 14.15 -6.17
CA TYR A 98 11.84 15.00 -7.34
C TYR A 98 11.31 16.39 -6.96
N ALA A 99 10.36 16.48 -6.04
CA ALA A 99 9.85 17.76 -5.54
C ALA A 99 10.95 18.58 -4.84
N LEU A 100 11.77 17.93 -4.02
CA LEU A 100 12.94 18.55 -3.37
C LEU A 100 13.96 19.04 -4.40
N PHE A 101 14.28 18.21 -5.38
CA PHE A 101 15.19 18.57 -6.47
C PHE A 101 14.66 19.80 -7.25
N CYS A 102 13.37 19.82 -7.58
CA CYS A 102 12.73 20.95 -8.25
C CYS A 102 12.78 22.23 -7.43
N GLY A 103 12.60 22.13 -6.10
CA GLY A 103 12.67 23.26 -5.19
C GLY A 103 14.07 23.88 -5.11
N ILE A 104 15.12 23.05 -5.11
CA ILE A 104 16.52 23.52 -5.01
C ILE A 104 17.02 24.11 -6.33
N THR A 105 16.69 23.46 -7.46
CA THR A 105 17.29 23.76 -8.76
C THR A 105 16.43 24.64 -9.68
N ASN A 106 15.24 25.05 -9.24
CA ASN A 106 14.20 25.67 -10.08
C ASN A 106 13.85 24.84 -11.35
N PHE A 107 14.17 23.55 -11.37
CA PHE A 107 13.97 22.69 -12.54
C PHE A 107 12.50 22.63 -12.99
N ALA A 108 11.55 22.75 -12.06
CA ALA A 108 10.12 22.85 -12.41
C ALA A 108 9.82 24.07 -13.28
N LYS A 109 10.44 25.23 -13.04
CA LYS A 109 10.25 26.43 -13.88
C LYS A 109 10.80 26.23 -15.29
N PHE A 110 11.93 25.53 -15.41
CA PHE A 110 12.52 25.16 -16.70
C PHE A 110 11.62 24.19 -17.49
N ILE A 111 11.03 23.19 -16.83
CA ILE A 111 10.07 22.29 -17.48
C ILE A 111 8.82 23.08 -17.93
N MET A 112 8.32 23.97 -17.07
CA MET A 112 7.10 24.74 -17.33
C MET A 112 7.27 25.82 -18.41
N SER A 113 8.51 26.20 -18.77
CA SER A 113 8.75 27.19 -19.84
C SER A 113 8.50 26.65 -21.25
N PHE A 114 8.33 25.34 -21.42
CA PHE A 114 8.03 24.72 -22.70
C PHE A 114 6.52 24.75 -22.99
N GLU A 115 5.92 25.91 -23.20
CA GLU A 115 4.50 25.98 -23.56
C GLU A 115 4.20 25.42 -24.96
N PRO A 116 3.11 24.65 -25.15
CA PRO A 116 2.10 24.24 -24.16
C PRO A 116 2.41 22.90 -23.47
N PHE A 117 3.55 22.27 -23.75
CA PHE A 117 3.88 20.91 -23.32
C PHE A 117 4.42 20.79 -21.88
N GLY A 118 4.86 21.88 -21.26
CA GLY A 118 5.50 21.89 -19.94
C GLY A 118 4.71 21.16 -18.85
N PRO A 119 3.41 21.45 -18.65
CA PRO A 119 2.57 20.73 -17.69
C PRO A 119 2.47 19.23 -17.98
N TRP A 120 2.38 18.85 -19.26
CA TRP A 120 2.31 17.45 -19.69
C TRP A 120 3.62 16.71 -19.44
N LEU A 121 4.76 17.36 -19.68
CA LEU A 121 6.08 16.82 -19.35
C LEU A 121 6.23 16.61 -17.84
N HIS A 122 5.78 17.58 -17.04
CA HIS A 122 5.83 17.46 -15.58
C HIS A 122 4.98 16.29 -15.07
N LEU A 123 3.74 16.14 -15.56
CA LEU A 123 2.88 14.99 -15.26
C LEU A 123 3.51 13.67 -15.74
N GLY A 124 4.10 13.66 -16.94
CA GLY A 124 4.78 12.49 -17.49
C GLY A 124 5.93 12.01 -16.60
N ILE A 125 6.72 12.94 -16.06
CA ILE A 125 7.79 12.62 -15.10
C ILE A 125 7.20 11.98 -13.84
N ILE A 126 6.16 12.57 -13.25
CA ILE A 126 5.52 12.04 -12.04
C ILE A 126 4.98 10.62 -12.29
N ILE A 127 4.25 10.41 -13.40
CA ILE A 127 3.75 9.09 -13.80
C ILE A 127 4.91 8.11 -14.00
N GLY A 128 6.01 8.56 -14.61
CA GLY A 128 7.23 7.77 -14.77
C GLY A 128 7.81 7.29 -13.43
N LEU A 129 7.90 8.18 -12.42
CA LEU A 129 8.40 7.83 -11.09
C LEU A 129 7.53 6.77 -10.40
N PHE A 130 6.21 6.90 -10.48
CA PHE A 130 5.29 5.88 -9.95
C PHE A 130 5.40 4.55 -10.71
N THR A 131 5.57 4.61 -12.03
CA THR A 131 5.76 3.43 -12.87
C THR A 131 7.06 2.69 -12.52
N ILE A 132 8.15 3.42 -12.28
CA ILE A 132 9.42 2.85 -11.78
C ILE A 132 9.19 2.18 -10.42
N GLY A 133 8.49 2.85 -9.50
CA GLY A 133 8.10 2.27 -8.22
C GLY A 133 7.35 0.94 -8.38
N GLY A 134 6.33 0.91 -9.24
CA GLY A 134 5.58 -0.32 -9.54
C GLY A 134 6.41 -1.42 -10.18
N PHE A 135 7.35 -1.08 -11.06
CA PHE A 135 8.27 -2.04 -11.67
C PHE A 135 9.22 -2.65 -10.64
N ILE A 136 9.78 -1.83 -9.73
CA ILE A 136 10.62 -2.31 -8.63
C ILE A 136 9.80 -3.21 -7.70
N GLY A 137 8.57 -2.82 -7.36
CA GLY A 137 7.65 -3.65 -6.58
C GLY A 137 7.39 -5.01 -7.24
N SER A 138 7.13 -5.02 -8.54
CA SER A 138 6.96 -6.24 -9.34
C SER A 138 8.23 -7.11 -9.34
N TRP A 139 9.41 -6.51 -9.46
CA TRP A 139 10.69 -7.21 -9.46
C TRP A 139 11.00 -7.84 -8.09
N ILE A 140 10.75 -7.13 -6.99
CA ILE A 140 10.83 -7.67 -5.63
C ILE A 140 9.85 -8.83 -5.47
N GLY A 141 8.62 -8.67 -5.99
CA GLY A 141 7.62 -9.72 -6.01
C GLY A 141 8.11 -10.97 -6.75
N LYS A 142 8.67 -10.84 -7.97
CA LYS A 142 9.23 -11.96 -8.73
C LYS A 142 10.33 -12.70 -7.97
N LYS A 143 11.24 -11.98 -7.31
CA LYS A 143 12.32 -12.57 -6.50
C LYS A 143 11.80 -13.38 -5.30
N ARG A 144 10.60 -13.09 -4.82
CA ARG A 144 9.95 -13.81 -3.71
C ARG A 144 8.85 -14.76 -4.21
N GLU A 145 8.78 -15.04 -5.51
CA GLU A 145 7.71 -15.82 -6.15
C GLU A 145 6.29 -15.32 -5.81
N TYR A 146 6.17 -14.01 -5.57
CA TYR A 146 4.97 -13.36 -5.08
C TYR A 146 4.41 -13.97 -3.78
N ARG A 147 5.26 -14.62 -2.99
CA ARG A 147 4.93 -15.10 -1.64
C ARG A 147 5.04 -13.92 -0.68
N ILE A 148 3.88 -13.36 -0.33
CA ILE A 148 3.81 -12.44 0.80
C ILE A 148 4.25 -13.24 2.04
N PRO A 149 5.16 -12.73 2.88
CA PRO A 149 5.81 -13.49 3.97
C PRO A 149 4.88 -14.04 5.06
N LEU A 150 3.56 -14.02 4.87
CA LEU A 150 2.52 -14.33 5.86
C LEU A 150 1.32 -15.09 5.24
N SER A 151 1.41 -15.49 3.97
CA SER A 151 0.45 -16.33 3.27
C SER A 151 0.78 -17.81 3.52
N PRO A 152 -0.09 -18.59 4.20
CA PRO A 152 0.10 -20.04 4.26
C PRO A 152 -0.12 -20.60 2.85
N TYR A 153 0.98 -21.05 2.24
CA TYR A 153 0.95 -21.99 1.12
C TYR A 153 1.43 -23.33 1.64
#